data_AF-A0A257XC09-F1
#
_entry.id   AF-A0A257XC09-F1
#
_cell.length_a   1.000
_cell.length_b   1.000
_cell.length_c   1.000
_cell.angle_alpha   90.00
_cell.angle_beta   90.00
_cell.angle_gamma   90.00
#
_symmetry.space_group_name_H-M   'P 1'
#
loop_
_entity.id
_entity.type
_entity.pdbx_description
1 polymer ?
#
loop_
_entity_poly.entity_id
_entity_poly.type
_entity_poly.pdbx_seq_one_letter_code
_entity_poly.pdbx_strand_id
1 'polypeptide(L)'
;MGSYVTAEACENDLQKWLLAYCLGNDDASAEMKARFPLREASAEVRAVPGRPGAFSCVLHLRPHFQLDQIFTTFKLVTDVTLPHQSPAF
;
A
#
# COMPACT_ATOMS: atom_id res chain seq x y z
N MET A 1 -6.31 22.31 0.70
CA MET A 1 -5.19 21.84 -0.14
C MET A 1 -5.62 20.50 -0.73
N GLY A 2 -6.15 20.54 -1.95
CA GLY A 2 -6.68 19.36 -2.64
C GLY A 2 -5.54 18.52 -3.18
N SER A 3 -5.29 17.38 -2.54
CA SER A 3 -4.32 16.43 -3.04
C SER A 3 -4.96 15.71 -4.23
N TYR A 4 -4.54 16.08 -5.44
CA TYR A 4 -4.81 15.28 -6.64
C TYR A 4 -4.00 13.99 -6.51
N VAL A 5 -4.53 13.03 -5.76
CA VAL A 5 -3.91 11.72 -5.61
C VAL A 5 -4.14 10.97 -6.92
N THR A 6 -3.10 10.91 -7.75
CA THR A 6 -3.08 10.03 -8.92
C THR A 6 -2.83 8.60 -8.47
N ALA A 7 -3.19 7.62 -9.30
CA ALA A 7 -2.87 6.22 -9.03
C ALA A 7 -1.35 6.03 -8.81
N GLU A 8 -0.53 6.72 -9.61
CA GLU A 8 0.94 6.73 -9.49
C GLU A 8 1.42 7.33 -8.17
N ALA A 9 0.81 8.43 -7.70
CA ALA A 9 1.17 9.03 -6.42
C ALA A 9 0.84 8.08 -5.25
N CYS A 10 -0.33 7.43 -5.30
CA CYS A 10 -0.71 6.38 -4.36
C CYS A 10 0.27 5.20 -4.38
N GLU A 11 0.62 4.73 -5.58
CA GLU A 11 1.56 3.62 -5.78
C GLU A 11 2.91 3.95 -5.15
N ASN A 12 3.45 5.13 -5.44
CA ASN A 12 4.75 5.54 -4.94
C ASN A 12 4.77 5.71 -3.41
N ASP A 13 3.72 6.29 -2.82
CA ASP A 13 3.64 6.46 -1.37
C ASP A 13 3.50 5.11 -0.65
N LEU A 14 2.63 4.23 -1.17
CA LEU A 14 2.43 2.87 -0.64
C LEU A 14 3.68 2.01 -0.81
N GLN A 15 4.33 2.07 -1.96
CA GLN A 15 5.60 1.40 -2.23
C GLN A 15 6.67 1.86 -1.24
N LYS A 16 6.80 3.17 -1.02
CA LYS A 16 7.75 3.73 -0.05
C LYS A 16 7.46 3.26 1.37
N TRP A 17 6.20 3.22 1.78
CA TRP A 17 5.80 2.69 3.07
C TRP A 17 6.13 1.20 3.21
N LEU A 18 5.87 0.37 2.19
CA LEU A 18 6.22 -1.06 2.19
C LEU A 18 7.73 -1.28 2.28
N LEU A 19 8.52 -0.51 1.53
CA LEU A 19 9.97 -0.61 1.54
C LEU A 19 10.57 -0.29 2.91
N ALA A 20 9.89 0.49 3.75
CA ALA A 20 10.31 0.72 5.14
C ALA A 20 10.23 -0.55 6.01
N TYR A 21 9.55 -1.61 5.54
CA TYR A 21 9.47 -2.92 6.20
C TYR A 21 10.28 -4.00 5.47
N CYS A 22 10.93 -3.65 4.35
CA CYS A 22 11.78 -4.55 3.58
C CYS A 22 13.22 -4.48 4.05
N LEU A 23 13.85 -5.64 4.16
CA LEU A 23 15.27 -5.78 4.38
C LEU A 23 15.91 -6.43 3.15
N GLY A 24 16.65 -5.64 2.38
CA GLY A 24 17.31 -6.11 1.15
C GLY A 24 18.55 -6.98 1.37
N ASN A 25 18.99 -7.16 2.62
CA ASN A 25 20.14 -8.01 2.94
C ASN A 25 19.71 -9.29 3.65
N ASP A 26 19.95 -10.44 3.02
CA ASP A 26 19.63 -11.77 3.56
C ASP A 26 20.51 -12.14 4.78
N ASP A 27 21.67 -11.51 4.93
CA ASP A 27 22.64 -11.79 6.01
C ASP A 27 22.33 -11.06 7.33
N ALA A 28 21.24 -10.28 7.39
CA ALA A 28 20.95 -9.51 8.57
C ALA A 28 20.63 -10.36 9.81
N SER A 29 21.05 -9.86 10.97
CA SER A 29 20.77 -10.46 12.28
C SER A 29 19.28 -10.72 12.50
N ALA A 30 18.95 -11.75 13.29
CA ALA A 30 17.57 -12.10 13.62
C ALA A 30 16.76 -10.93 14.20
N GLU A 31 17.40 -10.04 14.98
CA GLU A 31 16.77 -8.82 15.50
C GLU A 31 16.37 -7.83 14.40
N MET A 32 17.18 -7.69 13.34
CA MET A 32 16.82 -6.89 12.17
C MET A 32 15.72 -7.56 11.35
N LYS A 33 15.77 -8.87 11.15
CA LYS A 33 14.72 -9.61 10.44
C LYS A 33 13.36 -9.58 11.17
N ALA A 34 13.36 -9.47 12.50
CA ALA A 34 12.14 -9.25 13.27
C ALA A 34 11.58 -7.83 13.10
N ARG A 35 12.46 -6.82 12.96
CA ARG A 35 12.07 -5.42 12.75
C ARG A 35 11.66 -5.12 11.31
N PHE A 36 12.18 -5.89 10.36
CA PHE A 36 11.93 -5.79 8.93
C PHE A 36 11.56 -7.18 8.38
N PRO A 37 10.29 -7.58 8.50
CA PRO A 37 9.86 -8.96 8.27
C PRO A 37 9.81 -9.36 6.79
N LEU A 38 9.86 -8.39 5.88
CA LEU A 38 9.78 -8.61 4.44
C LEU A 38 11.17 -8.61 3.82
N ARG A 39 11.40 -9.56 2.91
CA ARG A 39 12.56 -9.59 2.02
C ARG A 39 12.33 -8.66 0.83
N GLU A 40 11.15 -8.76 0.23
CA GLU A 40 10.75 -7.96 -0.93
C GLU A 40 9.27 -7.58 -0.79
N ALA A 41 8.91 -6.40 -1.27
CA ALA A 41 7.53 -5.96 -1.36
C ALA A 41 7.34 -5.08 -2.61
N SER A 42 6.21 -5.27 -3.28
CA SER A 42 5.78 -4.45 -4.40
C SER A 42 4.30 -4.10 -4.25
N ALA A 43 3.94 -2.88 -4.61
CA ALA A 43 2.58 -2.40 -4.75
C ALA A 43 2.32 -1.98 -6.19
N GLU A 44 1.18 -2.40 -6.74
CA GLU A 44 0.65 -1.86 -7.99
C GLU A 44 -0.68 -1.17 -7.69
N VAL A 45 -0.85 0.07 -8.17
CA VAL A 45 -2.09 0.83 -8.00
C VAL A 45 -2.64 1.25 -9.35
N ARG A 46 -3.92 0.99 -9.59
CA ARG A 46 -4.59 1.35 -10.84
C ARG A 46 -5.92 2.05 -10.56
N ALA A 47 -6.25 3.04 -11.37
CA ALA A 47 -7.56 3.67 -11.34
C ALA A 47 -8.63 2.67 -11.80
N VAL A 48 -9.79 2.67 -11.13
CA VAL A 48 -10.90 1.79 -11.50
C VAL A 48 -11.72 2.46 -12.62
N PRO A 49 -11.82 1.85 -13.81
CA PRO A 49 -12.59 2.43 -14.91
C PRO A 49 -14.07 2.54 -14.51
N GLY A 50 -14.69 3.68 -14.83
CA GLY A 50 -16.09 3.96 -14.49
C GLY A 50 -16.33 4.45 -13.06
N ARG A 51 -15.29 4.59 -12.23
CA ARG A 51 -15.37 5.18 -10.88
C ARG A 51 -14.24 6.18 -10.64
N PRO A 52 -14.40 7.46 -11.05
CA PRO A 52 -13.38 8.48 -10.80
C PRO A 52 -13.13 8.62 -9.30
N GLY A 53 -11.85 8.62 -8.90
CA GLY A 53 -11.42 8.67 -7.50
C GLY A 53 -11.31 7.30 -6.81
N ALA A 54 -11.73 6.20 -7.45
CA ALA A 54 -11.52 4.85 -6.93
C ALA A 54 -10.23 4.23 -7.48
N PHE A 55 -9.45 3.62 -6.60
CA PHE A 55 -8.20 2.94 -6.94
C PHE A 55 -8.24 1.48 -6.47
N SER A 56 -7.73 0.58 -7.29
CA SER A 56 -7.46 -0.81 -6.93
C SER A 56 -5.98 -0.96 -6.67
N CYS A 57 -5.61 -1.72 -5.64
CA CYS A 57 -4.23 -2.01 -5.30
C CYS A 57 -3.99 -3.52 -5.21
N VAL A 58 -2.87 -3.98 -5.75
CA VAL A 58 -2.35 -5.35 -5.59
C VAL A 58 -1.01 -5.28 -4.86
N LEU A 59 -0.87 -6.07 -3.79
CA LEU A 59 0.34 -6.13 -2.98
C LEU A 59 1.01 -7.49 -3.13
N HIS A 60 2.29 -7.49 -3.50
CA HIS A 60 3.15 -8.67 -3.55
C HIS A 60 4.13 -8.61 -2.39
N LEU A 61 4.01 -9.50 -1.42
CA LEU A 61 4.84 -9.51 -0.20
C LEU A 61 5.62 -10.81 -0.12
N ARG A 62 6.94 -10.72 0.04
CA ARG A 62 7.84 -11.87 0.24
C ARG A 62 8.44 -11.81 1.65
N PRO A 63 7.97 -12.61 2.61
CA PRO A 63 8.52 -12.64 3.96
C PRO A 63 9.89 -13.34 4.03
N HIS A 64 10.70 -13.00 5.04
CA HIS A 64 11.98 -13.69 5.34
C HIS A 64 11.80 -15.09 5.94
N PHE A 65 10.68 -15.32 6.61
CA PHE A 65 10.36 -16.58 7.26
C PHE A 65 9.10 -17.18 6.66
N GLN A 66 9.03 -18.51 6.57
CA GLN A 66 7.79 -19.17 6.20
C GLN A 66 6.77 -18.97 7.31
N LEU A 67 5.68 -18.27 6.98
CA LEU A 67 4.57 -18.00 7.87
C LEU A 67 3.68 -19.24 7.89
N ASP A 68 3.91 -20.15 8.84
CA ASP A 68 3.18 -21.42 8.95
C ASP A 68 1.65 -21.22 9.05
N GLN A 69 1.20 -20.13 9.69
CA GLN A 69 -0.21 -19.72 9.67
C GLN A 69 -0.36 -18.21 9.90
N ILE A 70 -0.62 -17.43 8.83
CA ILE A 70 -1.22 -16.09 9.00
C ILE A 70 -2.36 -15.93 8.00
N PHE A 71 -3.58 -15.76 8.54
CA PHE A 71 -4.72 -15.24 7.80
C PHE A 71 -4.67 -13.72 7.87
N THR A 72 -4.25 -13.06 6.80
CA THR A 72 -4.23 -11.59 6.75
C THR A 72 -5.36 -11.06 5.88
N THR A 73 -6.36 -10.43 6.52
CA THR A 73 -7.44 -9.73 5.81
C THR A 73 -7.17 -8.23 5.87
N PHE A 74 -6.60 -7.68 4.80
CA PHE A 74 -6.48 -6.23 4.65
C PHE A 74 -7.74 -5.69 3.99
N LYS A 75 -8.51 -4.87 4.71
CA LYS A 75 -9.65 -4.13 4.16
C LYS A 75 -9.29 -2.65 4.10
N LEU A 76 -8.82 -2.21 2.93
CA LEU A 76 -8.55 -0.81 2.64
C LEU A 76 -9.85 -0.18 2.10
N VAL A 77 -10.55 0.58 2.95
CA VAL A 77 -11.74 1.35 2.55
C VAL A 77 -11.29 2.79 2.31
N THR A 78 -11.21 3.20 1.05
CA THR A 78 -10.96 4.58 0.68
C THR A 78 -12.30 5.26 0.43
N ASP A 79 -12.88 5.86 1.47
CA ASP A 79 -13.94 6.85 1.30
C ASP A 79 -13.27 8.22 1.20
N VAL A 80 -12.94 8.63 -0.04
CA VAL A 80 -12.77 10.06 -0.31
C VAL A 80 -14.16 10.58 -0.65
N THR A 81 -14.93 10.91 0.38
CA THR A 81 -16.05 11.82 0.21
C THR A 81 -15.45 13.14 -0.26
N LEU A 82 -15.41 13.35 -1.58
CA LEU A 82 -15.44 14.70 -2.14
C LEU A 82 -16.58 15.39 -1.40
N PRO A 83 -16.37 16.53 -0.70
CA PRO A 83 -17.48 17.31 -0.22
C PRO A 83 -18.33 17.65 -1.44
N HIS A 84 -19.51 17.04 -1.50
CA HIS A 84 -20.54 17.37 -2.46
C HIS A 84 -20.81 18.87 -2.34
N GLN A 85 -20.58 19.59 -3.45
CA GLN A 85 -20.88 21.00 -3.61
C GLN A 85 -22.34 21.30 -3.25
N SER A 86 -22.60 22.55 -2.89
CA SER A 86 -23.80 23.21 -3.42
C SER A 86 -23.42 24.63 -3.85
N PRO A 87 -23.74 25.05 -5.08
CA PRO A 87 -23.70 26.45 -5.47
C PRO A 87 -24.97 27.11 -4.88
N ALA A 88 -24.79 28.17 -4.10
CA ALA A 88 -25.89 29.07 -3.78
C ALA A 88 -25.78 30.28 -4.69
N PHE A 89 -26.85 30.49 -5.47
CA PHE A 89 -27.14 31.69 -6.25
C PHE A 89 -27.17 32.95 -5.38
#